data_AF-A0A493TMB4-F1
#
_entry.id   AF-A0A493TMB4-F1
#
_cell.length_a   1.000
_cell.length_b   1.000
_cell.length_c   1.000
_cell.angle_alpha   90.00
_cell.angle_beta   90.00
_cell.angle_gamma   90.00
#
_symmetry.space_group_name_H-M   'P 1'
#
loop_
_entity.id
_entity.type
_entity.pdbx_description
1 polymer ?
#
loop_
_entity_poly.entity_id
_entity_poly.type
_entity_poly.pdbx_seq_one_letter_code
_entity_poly.pdbx_strand_id
1 'polypeptide(L)'
;MIRAETNSAASKSRCSPPTSAPEEIFSYASSLPVRDDSICTAEELAKYSIIFTGKWSQTAFPKQYPLYRPPAQWSSMLGVTHSSDYSMWKKNEYASNGVRDFAEKGEAWVLMKEIEEAGEKIQSVHGIFSAPAISSGTGQTSTELEVRSRHPLVSFVVRIVPSPDWFVGIDSLNLCEGDHWVEEVSVDLFPYDAGTDSGFTFSSPNFATIPQDTVTEITCSSPSHPANSFYYPKLKILPPIAQVTMVKLKKNQLGLPIPHLNQPAKSNEILDTISETPLDCEVSQWSSWGLCRGPCRKPGTKIRTRFVLLHPANNGTPCPNLDEETGCEPDNCV
;
A
#
# COMPACT_ATOMS: atom_id res chain seq x y z
N MET A 1 51.08 -5.09 24.94
CA MET A 1 49.82 -4.40 25.30
C MET A 1 49.88 -3.06 24.60
N ILE A 2 49.06 -2.67 23.62
CA ILE A 2 47.66 -2.96 23.32
C ILE A 2 47.47 -3.00 21.78
N ARG A 3 46.36 -3.65 21.40
CA ARG A 3 45.89 -4.15 20.10
C ARG A 3 45.77 -3.12 18.98
N ALA A 4 46.01 -3.62 17.76
CA ALA A 4 45.52 -3.07 16.51
C ALA A 4 44.00 -3.21 16.41
N GLU A 5 43.32 -2.14 15.99
CA GLU A 5 41.89 -2.13 15.68
C GLU A 5 41.67 -2.66 14.25
N THR A 6 40.93 -3.75 14.17
CA THR A 6 40.44 -4.33 12.92
C THR A 6 39.20 -3.56 12.45
N ASN A 7 39.29 -2.94 11.27
CA ASN A 7 38.13 -2.38 10.56
C ASN A 7 37.16 -3.49 10.17
N SER A 8 36.00 -3.53 10.83
CA SER A 8 34.87 -4.37 10.44
C SER A 8 34.09 -3.69 9.32
N ALA A 9 34.16 -4.25 8.12
CA ALA A 9 33.32 -3.85 7.01
C ALA A 9 31.87 -4.24 7.29
N ALA A 10 31.03 -3.26 7.61
CA ALA A 10 29.58 -3.45 7.72
C ALA A 10 29.00 -3.82 6.35
N SER A 11 28.56 -5.07 6.22
CA SER A 11 27.80 -5.56 5.07
C SER A 11 26.46 -4.81 4.97
N LYS A 12 26.39 -3.81 4.09
CA LYS A 12 25.12 -3.13 3.73
C LYS A 12 24.23 -4.13 2.99
N SER A 13 23.19 -4.63 3.66
CA SER A 13 22.13 -5.38 3.00
C SER A 13 21.39 -4.48 2.01
N ARG A 14 21.55 -4.75 0.72
CA ARG A 14 20.95 -4.01 -0.39
C ARG A 14 19.64 -4.70 -0.80
N CYS A 15 18.66 -3.95 -1.29
CA CYS A 15 17.49 -4.54 -1.97
C CYS A 15 17.96 -5.50 -3.07
N SER A 16 17.45 -6.74 -3.04
CA SER A 16 17.61 -7.64 -4.18
C SER A 16 16.69 -7.17 -5.32
N PRO A 17 17.17 -7.12 -6.57
CA PRO A 17 16.28 -6.97 -7.72
C PRO A 17 15.38 -8.20 -7.86
N PRO A 18 14.25 -8.11 -8.59
CA PRO A 18 13.46 -9.28 -8.93
C PRO A 18 14.34 -10.26 -9.70
N THR A 19 14.41 -11.51 -9.22
CA THR A 19 15.16 -12.58 -9.85
C THR A 19 14.55 -12.86 -11.23
N SER A 20 15.26 -12.54 -12.30
CA SER A 20 14.95 -13.04 -13.63
C SER A 20 15.06 -14.56 -13.64
N ALA A 21 14.01 -15.26 -14.06
CA ALA A 21 14.02 -16.71 -14.23
C ALA A 21 15.15 -17.13 -15.19
N PRO A 22 15.93 -18.19 -14.89
CA PRO A 22 16.90 -18.74 -15.83
C PRO A 22 16.20 -19.54 -16.93
N GLU A 23 16.68 -19.38 -18.16
CA GLU A 23 16.28 -20.13 -19.34
C GLU A 23 16.43 -21.65 -19.15
N GLU A 24 15.48 -22.39 -19.72
CA GLU A 24 15.36 -23.85 -19.63
C GLU A 24 16.46 -24.62 -20.37
N ILE A 25 16.91 -25.72 -19.75
CA ILE A 25 17.51 -26.86 -20.45
C ILE A 25 16.66 -28.09 -20.15
N PHE A 26 16.11 -28.69 -21.21
CA PHE A 26 15.32 -29.91 -21.25
C PHE A 26 15.98 -31.11 -20.52
N SER A 27 15.24 -31.80 -19.65
CA SER A 27 15.27 -33.27 -19.55
C SER A 27 14.04 -33.83 -18.81
N TYR A 28 13.75 -35.10 -19.07
CA TYR A 28 12.46 -35.79 -19.04
C TYR A 28 11.73 -35.94 -17.69
N ALA A 29 10.42 -35.68 -17.75
CA ALA A 29 9.29 -36.43 -17.19
C ALA A 29 9.35 -36.98 -15.74
N SER A 30 8.65 -36.28 -14.85
CA SER A 30 7.71 -36.90 -13.92
C SER A 30 6.46 -36.01 -13.87
N SER A 31 5.33 -36.51 -14.37
CA SER A 31 4.03 -35.84 -14.30
C SER A 31 3.62 -35.69 -12.83
N LEU A 32 3.91 -34.52 -12.26
CA LEU A 32 3.20 -34.05 -11.08
C LEU A 32 1.74 -33.79 -11.50
N PRO A 33 0.75 -34.14 -10.67
CA PRO A 33 -0.63 -33.87 -11.01
C PRO A 33 -0.78 -32.35 -11.18
N VAL A 34 -1.28 -31.96 -12.36
CA VAL A 34 -1.87 -30.64 -12.59
C VAL A 34 -2.79 -30.39 -11.40
N ARG A 35 -2.58 -29.29 -10.66
CA ARG A 35 -3.52 -28.90 -9.61
C ARG A 35 -4.85 -28.72 -10.32
N ASP A 36 -5.76 -29.64 -10.04
CA ASP A 36 -7.15 -29.60 -10.48
C ASP A 36 -7.67 -28.21 -10.09
N ASP A 37 -8.10 -27.41 -11.08
CA ASP A 37 -8.83 -26.17 -10.84
C ASP A 37 -10.09 -26.60 -10.08
N SER A 38 -10.02 -26.65 -8.75
CA SER A 38 -11.04 -27.26 -7.92
C SER A 38 -12.34 -26.50 -8.14
N ILE A 39 -13.22 -27.10 -8.92
CA ILE A 39 -14.53 -26.53 -9.24
C ILE A 39 -15.25 -26.34 -7.91
N CYS A 40 -15.72 -25.11 -7.64
CA CYS A 40 -16.48 -24.84 -6.44
C CYS A 40 -17.83 -25.57 -6.50
N THR A 41 -18.03 -26.53 -5.61
CA THR A 41 -19.27 -27.33 -5.48
C THR A 41 -20.06 -26.99 -4.22
N ALA A 42 -19.72 -25.90 -3.53
CA ALA A 42 -20.46 -25.45 -2.35
C ALA A 42 -21.95 -25.22 -2.67
N GLU A 43 -22.83 -25.89 -1.93
CA GLU A 43 -24.27 -25.93 -2.24
C GLU A 43 -25.01 -24.65 -1.83
N GLU A 44 -24.62 -24.04 -0.71
CA GLU A 44 -25.28 -22.86 -0.15
C GLU A 44 -24.55 -21.56 -0.51
N LEU A 45 -25.30 -20.45 -0.58
CA LEU A 45 -24.73 -19.11 -0.57
C LEU A 45 -24.03 -18.83 0.76
N ALA A 46 -22.88 -18.14 0.71
CA ALA A 46 -22.19 -17.67 1.90
C ALA A 46 -22.10 -16.14 1.90
N LYS A 47 -22.32 -15.56 3.08
CA LYS A 47 -22.11 -14.14 3.34
C LYS A 47 -20.82 -13.96 4.12
N TYR A 48 -20.08 -12.91 3.80
CA TYR A 48 -18.82 -12.56 4.47
C TYR A 48 -18.86 -11.11 4.94
N SER A 49 -18.25 -10.83 6.08
CA SER A 49 -17.80 -9.48 6.40
C SER A 49 -16.38 -9.32 5.89
N ILE A 50 -16.17 -8.31 5.04
CA ILE A 50 -14.85 -7.89 4.57
C ILE A 50 -14.42 -6.65 5.36
N ILE A 51 -13.23 -6.71 5.96
CA ILE A 51 -12.68 -5.67 6.81
C ILE A 51 -11.34 -5.24 6.22
N PHE A 52 -11.27 -4.00 5.74
CA PHE A 52 -10.02 -3.39 5.29
C PHE A 52 -9.40 -2.58 6.42
N THR A 53 -8.12 -2.83 6.67
CA THR A 53 -7.32 -2.14 7.68
C THR A 53 -6.19 -1.40 7.00
N GLY A 54 -6.28 -0.07 6.96
CA GLY A 54 -5.18 0.78 6.55
C GLY A 54 -4.04 0.70 7.57
N LYS A 55 -2.83 0.40 7.11
CA LYS A 55 -1.60 0.33 7.91
C LYS A 55 -0.57 1.38 7.45
N TRP A 56 -0.99 2.37 6.65
CA TRP A 56 -0.14 3.44 6.16
C TRP A 56 0.08 4.48 7.25
N SER A 57 1.11 4.27 8.06
CA SER A 57 1.51 5.20 9.13
C SER A 57 2.83 5.89 8.79
N GLN A 58 3.06 7.06 9.39
CA GLN A 58 4.33 7.76 9.27
C GLN A 58 5.50 6.94 9.84
N THR A 59 5.26 6.08 10.83
CA THR A 59 6.29 5.19 11.41
C THR A 59 6.72 4.12 10.42
N ALA A 60 5.77 3.44 9.77
CA ALA A 60 6.07 2.37 8.81
C ALA A 60 6.55 2.91 7.45
N PHE A 61 6.02 4.06 7.02
CA PHE A 61 6.33 4.71 5.75
C PHE A 61 6.69 6.19 5.95
N PRO A 62 7.87 6.49 6.53
CA PRO A 62 8.25 7.86 6.90
C PRO A 62 8.59 8.76 5.71
N LYS A 63 8.95 8.18 4.55
CA LYS A 63 9.38 8.94 3.39
C LYS A 63 8.19 9.66 2.78
N GLN A 64 8.24 10.99 2.78
CA GLN A 64 7.22 11.88 2.18
C GLN A 64 5.79 11.61 2.66
N TYR A 65 5.59 11.07 3.88
CA TYR A 65 4.27 10.78 4.41
C TYR A 65 3.36 12.03 4.33
N PRO A 66 2.25 12.01 3.58
CA PRO A 66 1.41 13.19 3.37
C PRO A 66 0.73 13.65 4.67
N LEU A 67 1.09 14.83 5.17
CA LEU A 67 0.52 15.38 6.41
C LEU A 67 -0.61 16.40 6.15
N TYR A 68 -0.67 17.00 4.97
CA TYR A 68 -1.61 18.08 4.67
C TYR A 68 -1.89 18.19 3.17
N ARG A 69 -3.11 18.63 2.83
CA ARG A 69 -3.57 19.00 1.49
C ARG A 69 -3.29 17.97 0.37
N PRO A 70 -3.93 16.79 0.40
CA PRO A 70 -4.64 16.18 1.53
C PRO A 70 -3.69 15.37 2.43
N PRO A 71 -4.07 15.08 3.70
CA PRO A 71 -3.34 14.10 4.51
C PRO A 71 -3.46 12.69 3.91
N ALA A 72 -2.53 11.81 4.29
CA ALA A 72 -2.54 10.40 3.94
C ALA A 72 -3.86 9.77 4.36
N GLN A 73 -4.57 9.14 3.42
CA GLN A 73 -5.90 8.59 3.60
C GLN A 73 -6.19 7.55 2.49
N TRP A 74 -7.37 6.95 2.52
CA TRP A 74 -7.81 5.94 1.55
C TRP A 74 -9.12 6.36 0.90
N SER A 75 -9.29 6.05 -0.39
CA SER A 75 -10.61 6.19 -1.02
C SER A 75 -11.62 5.22 -0.41
N SER A 76 -12.89 5.32 -0.83
CA SER A 76 -13.84 4.22 -0.63
C SER A 76 -13.29 2.93 -1.24
N MET A 77 -13.67 1.79 -0.69
CA MET A 77 -13.44 0.50 -1.33
C MET A 77 -14.55 0.24 -2.34
N LEU A 78 -14.18 -0.23 -3.54
CA LEU A 78 -15.11 -0.80 -4.50
C LEU A 78 -14.66 -2.23 -4.81
N GLY A 79 -15.59 -3.17 -4.69
CA GLY A 79 -15.33 -4.59 -4.93
C GLY A 79 -16.50 -5.30 -5.58
N VAL A 80 -16.22 -6.52 -6.04
CA VAL A 80 -17.13 -7.35 -6.80
C VAL A 80 -16.94 -8.82 -6.45
N THR A 81 -18.03 -9.57 -6.43
CA THR A 81 -18.02 -11.04 -6.39
C THR A 81 -18.34 -11.58 -7.78
N HIS A 82 -17.47 -12.44 -8.32
CA HIS A 82 -17.45 -12.76 -9.75
C HIS A 82 -16.94 -14.19 -10.05
N SER A 83 -17.09 -14.61 -11.32
CA SER A 83 -16.48 -15.81 -11.90
C SER A 83 -15.13 -15.48 -12.51
N SER A 84 -14.40 -16.50 -12.96
CA SER A 84 -13.13 -16.34 -13.69
C SER A 84 -13.27 -15.63 -15.04
N ASP A 85 -14.50 -15.46 -15.55
CA ASP A 85 -14.75 -14.78 -16.83
C ASP A 85 -14.70 -13.25 -16.74
N TYR A 86 -14.60 -12.71 -15.51
CA TYR A 86 -14.42 -11.29 -15.24
C TYR A 86 -13.10 -11.05 -14.51
N SER A 87 -12.40 -9.99 -14.88
CA SER A 87 -11.26 -9.45 -14.15
C SER A 87 -11.48 -7.95 -13.91
N MET A 88 -11.39 -7.53 -12.65
CA MET A 88 -11.47 -6.10 -12.30
C MET A 88 -10.17 -5.38 -12.68
N TRP A 89 -9.04 -5.98 -12.31
CA TRP A 89 -7.69 -5.53 -12.60
C TRP A 89 -6.76 -6.72 -12.37
N LYS A 90 -5.59 -6.72 -13.01
CA LYS A 90 -4.62 -7.81 -12.85
C LYS A 90 -3.20 -7.33 -13.08
N LYS A 91 -2.26 -7.88 -12.31
CA LYS A 91 -0.83 -7.57 -12.44
C LYS A 91 -0.34 -7.91 -13.85
N ASN A 92 0.43 -7.00 -14.45
CA ASN A 92 0.93 -7.07 -15.82
C ASN A 92 -0.15 -7.02 -16.92
N GLU A 93 -1.36 -6.57 -16.60
CA GLU A 93 -2.40 -6.25 -17.58
C GLU A 93 -2.74 -4.75 -17.54
N TYR A 94 -3.32 -4.22 -18.61
CA TYR A 94 -3.69 -2.80 -18.67
C TYR A 94 -4.91 -2.51 -17.78
N ALA A 95 -4.86 -1.42 -17.02
CA ALA A 95 -6.02 -0.90 -16.33
C ALA A 95 -7.12 -0.50 -17.33
N SER A 96 -8.38 -0.85 -17.03
CA SER A 96 -9.54 -0.35 -17.76
C SER A 96 -9.70 1.17 -17.59
N ASN A 97 -10.59 1.79 -18.36
CA ASN A 97 -10.89 3.21 -18.15
C ASN A 97 -11.49 3.46 -16.76
N GLY A 98 -12.36 2.56 -16.28
CA GLY A 98 -12.90 2.60 -14.93
C GLY A 98 -11.84 2.47 -13.85
N VAL A 99 -10.91 1.53 -13.98
CA VAL A 99 -9.80 1.38 -13.03
C VAL A 99 -8.88 2.60 -13.06
N ARG A 100 -8.57 3.16 -14.23
CA ARG A 100 -7.80 4.42 -14.35
C ARG A 100 -8.46 5.56 -13.58
N ASP A 101 -9.73 5.86 -13.86
CA ASP A 101 -10.42 6.98 -13.22
C ASP A 101 -10.56 6.78 -11.70
N PHE A 102 -10.77 5.54 -11.25
CA PHE A 102 -10.77 5.22 -9.83
C PHE A 102 -9.39 5.36 -9.21
N ALA A 103 -8.35 4.82 -9.85
CA ALA A 103 -6.98 4.82 -9.36
C ALA A 103 -6.36 6.21 -9.32
N GLU A 104 -6.74 7.14 -10.21
CA GLU A 104 -6.22 8.52 -10.26
C GLU A 104 -7.06 9.53 -9.46
N LYS A 105 -8.39 9.36 -9.40
CA LYS A 105 -9.30 10.39 -8.87
C LYS A 105 -10.24 9.89 -7.78
N GLY A 106 -10.34 8.58 -7.60
CA GLY A 106 -11.36 7.96 -6.75
C GLY A 106 -12.77 8.01 -7.38
N GLU A 107 -12.89 8.24 -8.68
CA GLU A 107 -14.16 8.28 -9.41
C GLU A 107 -14.61 6.86 -9.78
N ALA A 108 -15.59 6.32 -9.05
CA ALA A 108 -16.05 4.94 -9.20
C ALA A 108 -17.07 4.70 -10.32
N TRP A 109 -17.69 5.74 -10.87
CA TRP A 109 -18.86 5.61 -11.74
C TRP A 109 -18.61 4.80 -13.01
N VAL A 110 -17.49 5.05 -13.70
CA VAL A 110 -17.14 4.32 -14.93
C VAL A 110 -16.87 2.85 -14.62
N LEU A 111 -16.13 2.57 -13.54
CA LEU A 111 -15.85 1.20 -13.10
C LEU A 111 -17.12 0.44 -12.69
N MET A 112 -18.05 1.09 -11.98
CA MET A 112 -19.34 0.48 -11.63
C MET A 112 -20.12 0.08 -12.89
N LYS A 113 -20.15 0.95 -13.92
CA LYS A 113 -20.79 0.60 -15.21
C LYS A 113 -20.12 -0.57 -15.91
N GLU A 114 -18.78 -0.62 -15.94
CA GLU A 114 -18.05 -1.76 -16.51
C GLU A 114 -18.42 -3.08 -15.80
N ILE A 115 -18.56 -3.06 -14.48
CA ILE A 115 -18.96 -4.22 -13.68
C ILE A 115 -20.43 -4.62 -13.96
N GLU A 116 -21.35 -3.65 -13.99
CA GLU A 116 -22.76 -3.88 -14.30
C GLU A 116 -22.94 -4.50 -15.70
N GLU A 117 -22.23 -3.97 -16.70
CA GLU A 117 -22.27 -4.52 -18.06
C GLU A 117 -21.74 -5.95 -18.14
N ALA A 118 -20.70 -6.30 -17.37
CA ALA A 118 -20.21 -7.67 -17.28
C ALA A 118 -21.25 -8.62 -16.65
N GLY A 119 -21.92 -8.17 -15.59
CA GLY A 119 -23.02 -8.91 -14.97
C GLY A 119 -24.19 -9.17 -15.92
N GLU A 120 -24.60 -8.17 -16.69
CA GLU A 120 -25.73 -8.30 -17.62
C GLU A 120 -25.40 -9.10 -18.88
N LYS A 121 -24.23 -8.87 -19.49
CA LYS A 121 -23.91 -9.43 -20.81
C LYS A 121 -23.33 -10.84 -20.75
N ILE A 122 -22.48 -11.12 -19.78
CA ILE A 122 -21.72 -12.39 -19.69
C ILE A 122 -22.01 -13.16 -18.40
N GLN A 123 -22.88 -12.65 -17.52
CA GLN A 123 -23.30 -13.32 -16.28
C GLN A 123 -22.13 -13.67 -15.35
N SER A 124 -21.02 -12.95 -15.45
CA SER A 124 -19.77 -13.22 -14.73
C SER A 124 -19.68 -12.51 -13.38
N VAL A 125 -20.65 -11.66 -13.03
CA VAL A 125 -20.70 -10.91 -11.77
C VAL A 125 -21.96 -11.27 -11.00
N HIS A 126 -21.81 -11.58 -9.70
CA HIS A 126 -22.92 -11.83 -8.78
C HIS A 126 -23.35 -10.58 -8.02
N GLY A 127 -22.40 -9.81 -7.51
CA GLY A 127 -22.71 -8.62 -6.72
C GLY A 127 -21.57 -7.61 -6.66
N ILE A 128 -21.96 -6.35 -6.46
CA ILE A 128 -21.05 -5.23 -6.19
C ILE A 128 -21.15 -4.90 -4.70
N PHE A 129 -20.02 -4.66 -4.06
CA PHE A 129 -19.97 -4.19 -2.69
C PHE A 129 -19.05 -2.98 -2.58
N SER A 130 -19.30 -2.14 -1.57
CA SER A 130 -18.46 -1.00 -1.27
C SER A 130 -18.38 -0.75 0.22
N ALA A 131 -17.28 -0.17 0.67
CA ALA A 131 -17.07 0.27 2.04
C ALA A 131 -16.66 1.75 2.07
N PRO A 132 -17.06 2.53 3.09
CA PRO A 132 -16.71 3.94 3.20
C PRO A 132 -15.20 4.21 3.17
N ALA A 133 -14.81 5.38 2.67
CA ALA A 133 -13.43 5.87 2.70
C ALA A 133 -12.89 6.03 4.13
N ILE A 134 -11.58 5.89 4.30
CA ILE A 134 -10.89 6.13 5.58
C ILE A 134 -10.14 7.46 5.48
N SER A 135 -10.46 8.42 6.33
CA SER A 135 -9.91 9.79 6.30
C SER A 135 -8.48 9.94 6.86
N SER A 136 -7.81 8.83 7.17
CA SER A 136 -6.43 8.81 7.65
C SER A 136 -5.70 7.55 7.16
N GLY A 137 -4.35 7.57 7.14
CA GLY A 137 -3.55 6.47 6.61
C GLY A 137 -3.68 5.16 7.40
N THR A 138 -4.07 5.25 8.68
CA THR A 138 -4.41 4.11 9.52
C THR A 138 -5.88 4.14 9.90
N GLY A 139 -6.56 3.00 9.87
CA GLY A 139 -7.96 2.91 10.25
C GLY A 139 -8.61 1.68 9.66
N GLN A 140 -9.92 1.51 9.90
CA GLN A 140 -10.66 0.37 9.38
C GLN A 140 -11.95 0.82 8.70
N THR A 141 -12.35 0.07 7.68
CA THR A 141 -13.65 0.15 7.05
C THR A 141 -14.12 -1.27 6.75
N SER A 142 -15.43 -1.50 6.73
CA SER A 142 -15.99 -2.82 6.47
C SER A 142 -17.31 -2.75 5.74
N THR A 143 -17.65 -3.87 5.09
CA THR A 143 -18.94 -4.10 4.46
C THR A 143 -19.23 -5.60 4.41
N GLU A 144 -20.38 -5.97 3.87
CA GLU A 144 -20.74 -7.37 3.64
C GLU A 144 -20.74 -7.68 2.14
N LEU A 145 -20.38 -8.92 1.80
CA LEU A 145 -20.46 -9.46 0.46
C LEU A 145 -21.09 -10.85 0.48
N GLU A 146 -21.63 -11.27 -0.65
CA GLU A 146 -22.19 -12.60 -0.84
C GLU A 146 -21.51 -13.30 -2.01
N VAL A 147 -21.16 -14.57 -1.81
CA VAL A 147 -20.54 -15.44 -2.80
C VAL A 147 -21.38 -16.70 -3.02
N ARG A 148 -21.24 -17.26 -4.23
CA ARG A 148 -21.95 -18.47 -4.67
C ARG A 148 -21.02 -19.35 -5.48
N SER A 149 -21.38 -20.62 -5.66
CA SER A 149 -20.52 -21.59 -6.36
C SER A 149 -20.09 -21.17 -7.78
N ARG A 150 -20.94 -20.43 -8.50
CA ARG A 150 -20.60 -19.88 -9.83
C ARG A 150 -19.78 -18.59 -9.80
N HIS A 151 -19.75 -17.89 -8.67
CA HIS A 151 -19.05 -16.63 -8.49
C HIS A 151 -18.29 -16.62 -7.15
N PRO A 152 -17.30 -17.52 -6.99
CA PRO A 152 -16.60 -17.69 -5.72
C PRO A 152 -15.44 -16.71 -5.55
N LEU A 153 -15.11 -15.93 -6.59
CA LEU A 153 -13.97 -15.01 -6.61
C LEU A 153 -14.37 -13.63 -6.09
N VAL A 154 -13.46 -13.00 -5.36
CA VAL A 154 -13.60 -11.64 -4.85
C VAL A 154 -12.44 -10.80 -5.38
N SER A 155 -12.78 -9.66 -5.99
CA SER A 155 -11.82 -8.61 -6.36
C SER A 155 -12.25 -7.28 -5.78
N PHE A 156 -11.29 -6.45 -5.38
CA PHE A 156 -11.57 -5.07 -4.98
C PHE A 156 -10.36 -4.16 -5.22
N VAL A 157 -10.62 -2.86 -5.19
CA VAL A 157 -9.63 -1.80 -5.32
C VAL A 157 -9.88 -0.68 -4.30
N VAL A 158 -8.80 -0.11 -3.77
CA VAL A 158 -8.78 1.06 -2.87
C VAL A 158 -7.62 1.97 -3.30
N ARG A 159 -7.90 3.21 -3.71
CA ARG A 159 -6.88 4.19 -4.09
C ARG A 159 -6.14 4.69 -2.85
N ILE A 160 -4.82 4.83 -2.98
CA ILE A 160 -3.94 5.51 -2.02
C ILE A 160 -4.10 7.01 -2.24
N VAL A 161 -4.44 7.78 -1.19
CA VAL A 161 -4.73 9.22 -1.34
C VAL A 161 -3.80 10.06 -0.44
N PRO A 162 -3.08 11.05 -1.00
CA PRO A 162 -2.92 11.34 -2.42
C PRO A 162 -1.92 10.37 -3.09
N SER A 163 -2.09 10.14 -4.38
CA SER A 163 -1.11 9.47 -5.23
C SER A 163 -1.35 9.83 -6.71
N PRO A 164 -0.39 9.58 -7.61
CA PRO A 164 -0.60 9.67 -9.05
C PRO A 164 -1.74 8.75 -9.49
N ASP A 165 -1.51 7.44 -9.46
CA ASP A 165 -2.44 6.39 -9.88
C ASP A 165 -2.30 5.11 -9.02
N TRP A 166 -1.87 5.28 -7.76
CA TRP A 166 -1.52 4.16 -6.90
C TRP A 166 -2.72 3.64 -6.12
N PHE A 167 -2.81 2.31 -5.99
CA PHE A 167 -3.89 1.64 -5.28
C PHE A 167 -3.39 0.39 -4.54
N VAL A 168 -4.27 -0.18 -3.73
CA VAL A 168 -4.15 -1.53 -3.19
C VAL A 168 -5.42 -2.30 -3.52
N GLY A 169 -5.37 -3.62 -3.51
CA GLY A 169 -6.54 -4.44 -3.80
C GLY A 169 -6.25 -5.92 -3.76
N ILE A 170 -7.28 -6.69 -4.08
CA ILE A 170 -7.18 -8.11 -4.40
C ILE A 170 -7.71 -8.33 -5.81
N ASP A 171 -7.02 -9.19 -6.57
CA ASP A 171 -7.46 -9.77 -7.83
C ASP A 171 -7.82 -11.24 -7.61
N SER A 172 -9.08 -11.58 -7.85
CA SER A 172 -9.59 -12.96 -8.00
C SER A 172 -9.30 -13.92 -6.84
N LEU A 173 -9.42 -13.46 -5.58
CA LEU A 173 -9.29 -14.36 -4.41
C LEU A 173 -10.49 -15.31 -4.35
N ASN A 174 -10.22 -16.60 -4.41
CA ASN A 174 -11.23 -17.65 -4.29
C ASN A 174 -11.58 -17.92 -2.82
N LEU A 175 -12.86 -17.77 -2.45
CA LEU A 175 -13.36 -18.08 -1.10
C LEU A 175 -13.93 -19.50 -0.97
N CYS A 176 -13.89 -20.30 -2.04
CA CYS A 176 -14.40 -21.66 -2.08
C CYS A 176 -13.27 -22.68 -2.23
N GLU A 177 -13.27 -23.69 -1.38
CA GLU A 177 -12.33 -24.81 -1.41
C GLU A 177 -13.11 -26.11 -1.64
N GLY A 178 -13.25 -26.52 -2.90
CA GLY A 178 -14.07 -27.68 -3.24
C GLY A 178 -15.54 -27.48 -2.86
N ASP A 179 -16.00 -28.17 -1.82
CA ASP A 179 -17.40 -28.21 -1.38
C ASP A 179 -17.75 -27.25 -0.23
N HIS A 180 -16.78 -26.51 0.31
CA HIS A 180 -16.99 -25.63 1.45
C HIS A 180 -16.41 -24.23 1.24
N TRP A 181 -16.97 -23.30 2.01
CA TRP A 181 -16.59 -21.90 2.05
C TRP A 181 -15.55 -21.66 3.14
N VAL A 182 -14.45 -20.99 2.80
CA VAL A 182 -13.37 -20.63 3.73
C VAL A 182 -13.93 -19.84 4.91
N GLU A 183 -13.66 -20.25 6.15
CA GLU A 183 -14.24 -19.59 7.32
C GLU A 183 -13.64 -18.19 7.58
N GLU A 184 -12.34 -18.04 7.40
CA GLU A 184 -11.61 -16.79 7.55
C GLU A 184 -10.37 -16.77 6.65
N VAL A 185 -10.10 -15.63 6.02
CA VAL A 185 -8.88 -15.38 5.26
C VAL A 185 -8.38 -13.98 5.54
N SER A 186 -7.06 -13.83 5.72
CA SER A 186 -6.41 -12.53 5.90
C SER A 186 -5.25 -12.40 4.91
N VAL A 187 -5.19 -11.26 4.23
CA VAL A 187 -4.22 -10.98 3.17
C VAL A 187 -3.57 -9.62 3.41
N ASP A 188 -2.25 -9.62 3.48
CA ASP A 188 -1.45 -8.39 3.51
C ASP A 188 -1.40 -7.76 2.12
N LEU A 189 -1.59 -6.45 2.06
CA LEU A 189 -1.71 -5.69 0.82
C LEU A 189 -0.51 -4.77 0.61
N PHE A 190 -0.07 -4.69 -0.65
CA PHE A 190 1.06 -3.89 -1.11
C PHE A 190 0.60 -2.91 -2.19
N PRO A 191 1.28 -1.76 -2.34
CA PRO A 191 0.91 -0.74 -3.32
C PRO A 191 1.14 -1.25 -4.75
N TYR A 192 0.20 -0.95 -5.63
CA TYR A 192 0.28 -1.14 -7.07
C TYR A 192 0.20 0.22 -7.78
N ASP A 193 0.85 0.30 -8.92
CA ASP A 193 0.82 1.39 -9.89
C ASP A 193 -0.10 0.99 -11.04
N ALA A 194 -1.04 1.85 -11.45
CA ALA A 194 -1.99 1.52 -12.52
C ALA A 194 -1.39 1.63 -13.93
N GLY A 195 -0.22 2.27 -14.07
CA GLY A 195 0.47 2.49 -15.34
C GLY A 195 -0.14 3.63 -16.17
N THR A 196 -0.87 4.56 -15.57
CA THR A 196 -1.61 5.64 -16.26
C THR A 196 -1.13 7.04 -15.92
N ASP A 197 -0.48 7.26 -14.77
CA ASP A 197 0.16 8.51 -14.39
C ASP A 197 1.60 8.29 -13.90
N SER A 198 2.56 8.96 -14.54
CA SER A 198 4.00 8.84 -14.31
C SER A 198 4.52 9.74 -13.17
N GLY A 199 3.65 10.26 -12.31
CA GLY A 199 4.05 10.98 -11.10
C GLY A 199 4.95 10.14 -10.18
N PHE A 200 6.01 10.74 -9.62
CA PHE A 200 6.97 9.99 -8.80
C PHE A 200 6.61 9.93 -7.32
N THR A 201 5.82 10.90 -6.85
CA THR A 201 5.52 11.08 -5.42
C THR A 201 4.03 11.16 -5.16
N PHE A 202 3.62 10.92 -3.92
CA PHE A 202 2.22 11.04 -3.48
C PHE A 202 1.53 12.34 -3.95
N SER A 203 2.26 13.46 -3.99
CA SER A 203 1.74 14.78 -4.34
C SER A 203 2.27 15.34 -5.67
N SER A 204 2.77 14.47 -6.55
CA SER A 204 3.18 14.88 -7.90
C SER A 204 1.98 15.43 -8.68
N PRO A 205 2.18 16.45 -9.52
CA PRO A 205 1.15 16.88 -10.46
C PRO A 205 0.90 15.77 -11.48
N ASN A 206 -0.32 15.74 -12.04
CA ASN A 206 -0.69 14.73 -13.03
C ASN A 206 0.25 14.77 -14.25
N PHE A 207 0.74 13.61 -14.65
CA PHE A 207 1.61 13.43 -15.80
C PHE A 207 1.32 12.10 -16.49
N ALA A 208 0.43 12.11 -17.48
CA ALA A 208 -0.04 10.89 -18.14
C ALA A 208 1.10 10.02 -18.68
N THR A 209 1.02 8.71 -18.41
CA THR A 209 1.92 7.68 -18.95
C THR A 209 1.54 7.38 -20.40
N ILE A 210 2.43 7.69 -21.34
CA ILE A 210 2.19 7.52 -22.79
C ILE A 210 3.39 6.83 -23.44
N PRO A 211 3.23 5.62 -24.03
CA PRO A 211 2.01 4.80 -24.02
C PRO A 211 1.62 4.37 -22.60
N GLN A 212 0.35 4.01 -22.38
CA GLN A 212 -0.09 3.45 -21.09
C GLN A 212 0.74 2.20 -20.78
N ASP A 213 1.16 2.06 -19.53
CA ASP A 213 1.83 0.88 -19.00
C ASP A 213 0.82 -0.06 -18.32
N THR A 214 1.24 -1.29 -18.04
CA THR A 214 0.42 -2.27 -17.31
C THR A 214 0.47 -2.04 -15.80
N VAL A 215 -0.50 -2.60 -15.08
CA VAL A 215 -0.49 -2.60 -13.61
C VAL A 215 0.78 -3.28 -13.09
N THR A 216 1.55 -2.58 -12.25
CA THR A 216 2.78 -3.12 -11.65
C THR A 216 2.78 -2.99 -10.14
N GLU A 217 3.41 -3.94 -9.46
CA GLU A 217 3.57 -3.88 -8.01
C GLU A 217 4.70 -2.91 -7.65
N ILE A 218 4.41 -1.97 -6.75
CA ILE A 218 5.41 -1.05 -6.22
C ILE A 218 6.14 -1.73 -5.07
N THR A 219 7.46 -1.77 -5.15
CA THR A 219 8.33 -2.43 -4.18
C THR A 219 9.31 -1.44 -3.56
N CYS A 220 10.08 -1.87 -2.56
CA CYS A 220 11.09 -1.02 -1.93
C CYS A 220 12.26 -0.65 -2.88
N SER A 221 12.40 -1.35 -4.00
CA SER A 221 13.50 -1.22 -4.96
C SER A 221 13.06 -0.79 -6.37
N SER A 222 11.77 -0.90 -6.69
CA SER A 222 11.21 -0.55 -7.99
C SER A 222 9.85 0.16 -7.82
N PRO A 223 9.64 1.34 -8.42
CA PRO A 223 10.59 2.06 -9.29
C PRO A 223 11.78 2.65 -8.50
N SER A 224 12.99 2.64 -9.07
CA SER A 224 14.25 2.86 -8.34
C SER A 224 14.74 4.31 -8.27
N HIS A 225 13.92 5.28 -8.65
CA HIS A 225 14.31 6.69 -8.62
C HIS A 225 14.34 7.21 -7.17
N PRO A 226 15.36 7.99 -6.75
CA PRO A 226 15.48 8.47 -5.36
C PRO A 226 14.26 9.25 -4.85
N ALA A 227 13.55 9.94 -5.73
CA ALA A 227 12.35 10.69 -5.38
C ALA A 227 11.12 9.80 -5.11
N ASN A 228 11.10 8.55 -5.60
CA ASN A 228 9.91 7.70 -5.50
C ASN A 228 9.51 7.46 -4.05
N SER A 229 8.23 7.66 -3.74
CA SER A 229 7.75 7.65 -2.35
C SER A 229 7.94 6.30 -1.65
N PHE A 230 7.84 5.20 -2.40
CA PHE A 230 8.07 3.84 -1.87
C PHE A 230 9.49 3.29 -2.11
N TYR A 231 10.43 4.12 -2.58
CA TYR A 231 11.82 3.68 -2.74
C TYR A 231 12.58 3.74 -1.40
N TYR A 232 12.77 2.56 -0.79
CA TYR A 232 13.46 2.33 0.48
C TYR A 232 14.63 1.33 0.28
N PRO A 233 15.79 1.76 -0.24
CA PRO A 233 16.87 0.88 -0.69
C PRO A 233 17.54 0.02 0.41
N LYS A 234 17.25 0.33 1.68
CA LYS A 234 17.76 -0.39 2.85
C LYS A 234 16.81 -1.52 3.31
N LEU A 235 15.55 -1.50 2.89
CA LEU A 235 14.56 -2.53 3.22
C LEU A 235 14.68 -3.68 2.24
N LYS A 236 14.45 -4.92 2.68
CA LYS A 236 14.39 -6.07 1.77
C LYS A 236 13.05 -6.15 1.03
N ILE A 237 11.98 -5.82 1.72
CA ILE A 237 10.58 -5.82 1.27
C ILE A 237 9.90 -4.66 1.99
N LEU A 238 8.90 -4.03 1.37
CA LEU A 238 8.04 -3.07 2.09
C LEU A 238 7.26 -3.79 3.20
N PRO A 239 6.98 -3.15 4.35
CA PRO A 239 5.93 -3.64 5.22
C PRO A 239 4.57 -3.58 4.48
N PRO A 240 3.57 -4.38 4.87
CA PRO A 240 2.22 -4.25 4.34
C PRO A 240 1.67 -2.84 4.58
N ILE A 241 1.16 -2.19 3.52
CA ILE A 241 0.57 -0.85 3.63
C ILE A 241 -0.89 -0.92 4.08
N ALA A 242 -1.54 -2.06 3.86
CA ALA A 242 -2.86 -2.39 4.38
C ALA A 242 -2.99 -3.90 4.59
N GLN A 243 -4.09 -4.33 5.16
CA GLN A 243 -4.49 -5.72 5.28
C GLN A 243 -5.99 -5.82 5.08
N VAL A 244 -6.45 -6.91 4.49
CA VAL A 244 -7.87 -7.24 4.41
C VAL A 244 -8.13 -8.57 5.08
N THR A 245 -9.22 -8.65 5.84
CA THR A 245 -9.70 -9.89 6.44
C THR A 245 -11.14 -10.12 5.99
N MET A 246 -11.45 -11.33 5.53
CA MET A 246 -12.80 -11.75 5.19
C MET A 246 -13.21 -12.87 6.13
N VAL A 247 -14.30 -12.68 6.86
CA VAL A 247 -14.83 -13.64 7.83
C VAL A 247 -16.22 -14.07 7.40
N LYS A 248 -16.46 -15.37 7.27
CA LYS A 248 -17.76 -15.93 6.94
C LYS A 248 -18.76 -15.65 8.06
N LEU A 249 -19.90 -15.09 7.71
CA LEU A 249 -20.97 -14.76 8.65
C LEU A 249 -21.81 -16.01 8.93
N LYS A 250 -22.03 -16.29 10.21
CA LYS A 250 -22.94 -17.36 10.64
C LYS A 250 -24.39 -16.93 10.34
N LYS A 251 -25.17 -17.82 9.73
CA LYS A 251 -26.63 -17.61 9.59
C LYS A 251 -27.22 -17.44 11.00
N ASN A 252 -27.88 -16.31 11.26
CA ASN A 252 -28.61 -16.10 12.51
C ASN A 252 -29.60 -17.26 12.72
N GLN A 253 -29.36 -18.11 13.72
CA GLN A 253 -30.40 -18.99 14.22
C GLN A 253 -31.47 -18.10 14.88
N LEU A 254 -32.64 -17.99 14.26
CA LEU A 254 -33.78 -17.31 14.84
C LEU A 254 -34.20 -18.02 16.14
N GLY A 255 -34.16 -17.27 17.25
CA GLY A 255 -35.00 -17.49 18.43
C GLY A 255 -34.28 -18.01 19.68
N LEU A 256 -34.00 -17.10 20.62
CA LEU A 256 -34.34 -17.18 22.06
C LEU A 256 -33.88 -15.89 22.79
N PRO A 257 -34.59 -15.40 23.83
CA PRO A 257 -34.30 -14.11 24.47
C PRO A 257 -33.07 -14.14 25.37
N ILE A 258 -32.28 -13.07 25.34
CA ILE A 258 -31.08 -12.85 26.15
C ILE A 258 -31.49 -12.47 27.60
N PRO A 259 -31.01 -13.15 28.65
CA PRO A 259 -30.92 -12.56 29.97
C PRO A 259 -29.63 -11.74 30.06
N HIS A 260 -29.78 -10.46 30.40
CA HIS A 260 -28.68 -9.58 30.78
C HIS A 260 -27.81 -10.20 31.88
N LEU A 261 -26.48 -10.17 31.72
CA LEU A 261 -25.56 -10.20 32.86
C LEU A 261 -24.35 -9.28 32.61
N ASN A 262 -24.08 -8.44 33.60
CA ASN A 262 -23.07 -7.38 33.61
C ASN A 262 -21.65 -7.89 33.94
N GLN A 263 -20.64 -7.26 33.29
CA GLN A 263 -19.27 -6.96 33.77
C GLN A 263 -18.25 -8.11 33.99
N PRO A 264 -16.92 -7.82 34.09
CA PRO A 264 -16.12 -6.72 33.50
C PRO A 264 -14.82 -7.21 32.81
N ALA A 265 -14.11 -6.26 32.21
CA ALA A 265 -12.86 -6.36 31.46
C ALA A 265 -11.73 -7.19 32.10
N LYS A 266 -11.01 -7.95 31.28
CA LYS A 266 -9.61 -8.34 31.53
C LYS A 266 -8.79 -8.23 30.25
N SER A 267 -7.77 -7.37 30.36
CA SER A 267 -6.64 -7.20 29.46
C SER A 267 -5.94 -8.53 29.19
N ASN A 268 -5.71 -8.86 27.92
CA ASN A 268 -4.75 -9.87 27.51
C ASN A 268 -3.70 -9.19 26.64
N GLU A 269 -2.48 -9.14 27.17
CA GLU A 269 -1.27 -8.62 26.54
C GLU A 269 -0.89 -9.50 25.34
N ILE A 270 -0.66 -8.87 24.18
CA ILE A 270 -0.08 -9.53 23.00
C ILE A 270 1.36 -9.05 22.89
N LEU A 271 2.28 -10.02 22.97
CA LEU A 271 3.71 -9.86 22.81
C LEU A 271 4.03 -9.63 21.33
N ASP A 272 3.99 -8.38 20.90
CA ASP A 272 4.47 -7.93 19.58
C ASP A 272 6.00 -8.00 19.55
N THR A 273 6.55 -9.07 18.99
CA THR A 273 7.97 -9.10 18.61
C THR A 273 8.11 -8.53 17.21
N ILE A 274 7.92 -7.22 17.10
CA ILE A 274 8.32 -6.44 15.93
C ILE A 274 9.85 -6.38 15.94
N SER A 275 10.49 -6.73 14.83
CA SER A 275 11.92 -6.54 14.66
C SER A 275 12.21 -5.03 14.59
N GLU A 276 12.35 -4.39 15.75
CA GLU A 276 12.69 -2.98 15.90
C GLU A 276 14.18 -2.78 15.56
N THR A 277 14.49 -2.58 14.28
CA THR A 277 15.80 -2.04 13.92
C THR A 277 15.77 -0.53 14.06
N PRO A 278 16.63 0.10 14.89
CA PRO A 278 16.70 1.55 15.02
C PRO A 278 16.95 2.24 13.68
N LEU A 279 16.15 3.26 13.38
CA LEU A 279 16.27 4.04 12.15
C LEU A 279 16.66 5.47 12.51
N ASP A 280 17.91 5.81 12.21
CA ASP A 280 18.46 7.14 12.45
C ASP A 280 17.89 8.18 11.48
N CYS A 281 17.76 9.42 11.96
CA CYS A 281 17.39 10.52 11.08
C CYS A 281 18.47 10.78 10.03
N GLU A 282 18.06 10.87 8.77
CA GLU A 282 18.91 11.31 7.67
C GLU A 282 18.43 12.67 7.15
N VAL A 283 19.36 13.58 6.94
CA VAL A 283 19.09 14.93 6.42
C VAL A 283 19.80 15.14 5.09
N SER A 284 19.27 16.02 4.26
CA SER A 284 19.86 16.40 2.99
C SER A 284 21.15 17.20 3.17
N GLN A 285 21.86 17.43 2.07
CA GLN A 285 22.94 18.41 2.03
C GLN A 285 22.38 19.80 2.33
N TRP A 286 23.21 20.67 2.91
CA TRP A 286 22.86 22.07 3.12
C TRP A 286 22.57 22.77 1.79
N SER A 287 21.59 23.68 1.80
CA SER A 287 21.41 24.66 0.74
C SER A 287 22.65 25.56 0.63
N SER A 288 22.75 26.28 -0.49
CA SER A 288 23.61 27.47 -0.55
C SER A 288 23.22 28.46 0.55
N TRP A 289 24.18 29.27 1.00
CA TRP A 289 23.91 30.37 1.93
C TRP A 289 22.92 31.36 1.33
N GLY A 290 21.93 31.78 2.12
CA GLY A 290 21.06 32.89 1.78
C GLY A 290 21.80 34.23 1.75
N LEU A 291 21.10 35.26 1.29
CA LEU A 291 21.62 36.63 1.27
C LEU A 291 21.96 37.11 2.69
N CYS A 292 23.00 37.94 2.80
CA CYS A 292 23.39 38.54 4.07
C CYS A 292 22.31 39.53 4.53
N ARG A 293 21.67 39.25 5.67
CA ARG A 293 20.65 40.11 6.28
C ARG A 293 21.30 40.97 7.35
N GLY A 294 21.28 42.28 7.18
CA GLY A 294 21.79 43.20 8.18
C GLY A 294 21.90 44.63 7.65
N PRO A 295 22.00 45.62 8.54
CA PRO A 295 22.25 47.00 8.13
C PRO A 295 23.61 47.12 7.42
N CYS A 296 23.64 47.86 6.32
CA CYS A 296 24.86 48.07 5.54
C CYS A 296 26.00 48.63 6.40
N ARG A 297 27.22 48.11 6.16
CA ARG A 297 28.45 48.42 6.93
C ARG A 297 28.42 47.98 8.40
N LYS A 298 27.50 47.10 8.78
CA LYS A 298 27.50 46.41 10.07
C LYS A 298 27.48 44.89 9.83
N PRO A 299 27.96 44.09 10.79
CA PRO A 299 27.84 42.64 10.71
C PRO A 299 26.37 42.24 10.55
N GLY A 300 26.08 41.45 9.52
CA GLY A 300 24.79 40.83 9.28
C GLY A 300 24.87 39.32 9.51
N THR A 301 23.75 38.63 9.28
CA THR A 301 23.69 37.17 9.33
C THR A 301 23.09 36.60 8.06
N LYS A 302 23.63 35.46 7.65
CA LYS A 302 23.11 34.65 6.56
C LYS A 302 22.75 33.28 7.10
N ILE A 303 21.70 32.71 6.52
CA ILE A 303 21.13 31.43 6.95
C ILE A 303 21.20 30.46 5.78
N ARG A 304 21.52 29.20 6.04
CA ARG A 304 21.31 28.07 5.12
C ARG A 304 20.43 27.03 5.78
N THR A 305 19.70 26.26 4.97
CA THR A 305 18.76 25.25 5.47
C THR A 305 19.01 23.90 4.82
N ARG A 306 18.62 22.83 5.49
CA ARG A 306 18.55 21.46 4.97
C ARG A 306 17.23 20.85 5.41
N PHE A 307 16.83 19.75 4.80
CA PHE A 307 15.57 19.09 5.11
C PHE A 307 15.79 17.64 5.49
N VAL A 308 14.85 17.07 6.24
CA VAL A 308 14.88 15.67 6.65
C VAL A 308 14.56 14.80 5.43
N LEU A 309 15.48 13.89 5.09
CA LEU A 309 15.28 12.83 4.09
C LEU A 309 14.61 11.61 4.72
N LEU A 310 14.92 11.32 5.98
CA LEU A 310 14.37 10.21 6.75
C LEU A 310 14.15 10.64 8.20
N HIS A 311 12.92 10.54 8.69
CA HIS A 311 12.61 10.81 10.09
C HIS A 311 13.06 9.63 10.98
N PRO A 312 13.45 9.89 12.24
CA PRO A 312 13.91 8.85 13.14
C PRO A 312 12.75 7.92 13.54
N ALA A 313 13.03 6.62 13.69
CA ALA A 313 12.07 5.61 14.15
C ALA A 313 12.76 4.52 14.98
N ASN A 314 12.00 3.69 15.71
CA ASN A 314 12.50 2.55 16.49
C ASN A 314 13.65 2.91 17.44
N ASN A 315 13.52 4.03 18.15
CA ASN A 315 14.55 4.56 19.06
C ASN A 315 15.89 4.94 18.36
N GLY A 316 15.85 5.23 17.05
CA GLY A 316 16.97 5.81 16.30
C GLY A 316 17.24 7.28 16.64
N THR A 317 18.41 7.78 16.24
CA THR A 317 18.90 9.11 16.61
C THR A 317 18.05 10.24 16.03
N PRO A 318 17.65 11.25 16.84
CA PRO A 318 16.80 12.34 16.38
C PRO A 318 17.50 13.24 15.35
N CYS A 319 16.72 13.97 14.56
CA CYS A 319 17.26 14.86 13.54
C CYS A 319 18.09 15.99 14.15
N PRO A 320 19.27 16.30 13.58
CA PRO A 320 20.03 17.49 13.96
C PRO A 320 19.33 18.77 13.45
N ASN A 321 19.78 19.95 13.88
CA ASN A 321 19.22 21.24 13.44
C ASN A 321 19.16 21.35 11.90
N LEU A 322 18.06 21.90 11.41
CA LEU A 322 17.74 22.00 9.98
C LEU A 322 18.11 23.36 9.38
N ASP A 323 18.51 24.30 10.22
CA ASP A 323 18.96 25.63 9.88
C ASP A 323 20.30 25.91 10.55
N GLU A 324 21.13 26.68 9.85
CA GLU A 324 22.42 27.15 10.34
C GLU A 324 22.58 28.63 10.00
N GLU A 325 22.95 29.41 11.00
CA GLU A 325 23.14 30.85 10.91
C GLU A 325 24.62 31.20 11.13
N THR A 326 25.18 32.06 10.28
CA THR A 326 26.55 32.56 10.43
C THR A 326 26.65 34.04 10.09
N GLY A 327 27.61 34.72 10.73
CA GLY A 327 27.94 36.11 10.43
C GLY A 327 28.38 36.32 8.98
N CYS A 328 28.05 37.49 8.43
CA CYS A 328 28.45 37.93 7.10
C CYS A 328 28.57 39.46 7.04
N GLU A 329 29.25 39.96 6.01
CA GLU A 329 29.29 41.38 5.67
C GLU A 329 28.44 41.59 4.40
N PRO A 330 27.46 42.52 4.39
CA PRO A 330 26.65 42.78 3.19
C PRO A 330 27.48 43.43 2.07
N ASP A 331 27.70 42.72 0.97
CA ASP A 331 28.37 43.23 -0.23
C ASP A 331 27.41 44.03 -1.12
N ASN A 332 27.85 45.17 -1.66
CA ASN A 332 27.12 46.04 -2.60
C ASN A 332 25.78 46.61 -2.09
N CYS A 333 25.87 47.43 -1.06
CA CYS A 333 24.79 48.31 -0.64
C CYS A 333 24.67 49.51 -1.58
N VAL A 334 23.56 49.62 -2.34
CA VAL A 334 23.23 50.80 -3.17
C VAL A 334 22.59 51.89 -2.32
#